data_AF-A0A328YD69-F1
#
_entry.id   AF-A0A328YD69-F1
#
_cell.length_a   1.000
_cell.length_b   1.000
_cell.length_c   1.000
_cell.angle_alpha   90.00
_cell.angle_beta   90.00
_cell.angle_gamma   90.00
#
_symmetry.space_group_name_H-M   'P 1'
#
loop_
_entity.id
_entity.type
_entity.pdbx_description
1 polymer ?
#
loop_
_entity_poly.entity_id
_entity_poly.type
_entity_poly.pdbx_seq_one_letter_code
_entity_poly.pdbx_strand_id
1 'polypeptide(L)'
;MHIELPIGPNVLMANDVPESIGTTNENEHRSKISISTSSKEEADSIFNGLSAYGQVEMPLINSPWGTYFGMFRDKYGIEWMISFESN
;
A
#
# COMPACT_ATOMS: atom_id res chain seq x y z
N MET A 1 -0.93 4.77 -20.79
CA MET A 1 -1.97 5.50 -20.04
C MET A 1 -1.50 5.57 -18.59
N HIS A 2 -1.87 6.61 -17.83
CA HIS A 2 -1.51 6.73 -16.41
C HIS A 2 -2.76 6.88 -15.55
N ILE A 3 -2.62 6.50 -14.28
CA ILE A 3 -3.64 6.68 -13.23
C ILE A 3 -3.03 7.47 -12.07
N GLU A 4 -3.90 8.15 -11.33
CA GLU A 4 -3.54 8.93 -10.16
C GLU A 4 -4.46 8.52 -9.00
N LEU A 5 -3.86 8.11 -7.89
CA LEU A 5 -4.55 7.77 -6.65
C LEU A 5 -4.17 8.81 -5.58
N PRO A 6 -5.08 9.71 -5.20
CA PRO A 6 -4.86 10.60 -4.06
C PRO A 6 -4.80 9.81 -2.75
N ILE A 7 -3.79 10.10 -1.93
CA ILE A 7 -3.57 9.50 -0.60
C ILE A 7 -3.23 10.63 0.36
N GLY A 8 -4.24 11.09 1.11
CA GLY A 8 -4.12 12.30 1.94
C GLY A 8 -3.66 13.50 1.09
N PRO A 9 -2.56 14.19 1.46
CA PRO A 9 -2.01 15.30 0.67
C PRO A 9 -1.11 14.87 -0.50
N ASN A 10 -0.87 13.56 -0.65
CA ASN A 10 0.02 13.01 -1.69
C ASN A 10 -0.79 12.39 -2.84
N VAL A 11 -0.12 12.13 -3.96
CA VAL A 11 -0.67 11.36 -5.08
C VAL A 11 0.29 10.24 -5.43
N LEU A 12 -0.24 9.02 -5.50
CA LEU A 12 0.46 7.90 -6.12
C LEU A 12 0.10 7.85 -7.61
N MET A 13 1.11 7.91 -8.46
CA MET A 13 0.95 7.80 -9.91
C MET A 13 1.40 6.42 -10.37
N ALA A 14 0.68 5.84 -11.34
CA ALA A 14 1.07 4.60 -11.99
C ALA A 14 0.77 4.67 -13.49
N ASN A 15 1.45 3.85 -14.29
CA ASN A 15 1.25 3.79 -15.72
C ASN A 15 1.38 2.35 -16.25
N ASP A 16 0.78 2.10 -17.40
CA ASP A 16 1.01 0.84 -18.11
C ASP A 16 2.44 0.77 -18.63
N VAL A 17 3.00 -0.44 -18.67
CA VAL A 17 4.29 -0.70 -19.32
C VAL A 17 4.06 -0.77 -20.84
N PRO A 18 4.67 0.10 -21.65
CA PRO A 18 4.57 0.00 -23.10
C PRO A 18 5.19 -1.30 -23.60
N GLU A 19 4.57 -1.93 -24.60
CA GLU A 19 5.01 -3.22 -25.17
C GLU A 19 6.48 -3.20 -25.63
N SER A 20 6.96 -2.05 -26.09
CA SER A 20 8.35 -1.84 -26.53
C SER A 20 9.41 -1.97 -25.43
N ILE A 21 9.01 -1.95 -24.15
CA ILE A 21 9.92 -2.00 -22.99
C ILE A 21 9.94 -3.41 -22.35
N GLY A 22 9.10 -4.33 -22.83
CA GLY A 22 9.02 -5.72 -22.38
C GLY A 22 8.02 -5.95 -21.24
N THR A 23 8.10 -7.12 -20.61
CA THR A 23 7.16 -7.58 -19.57
C THR A 23 7.75 -7.38 -18.16
N THR A 24 6.97 -6.79 -17.26
CA THR A 24 7.33 -6.69 -15.84
C THR A 24 7.02 -7.99 -15.10
N ASN A 25 7.86 -8.35 -14.13
CA ASN A 25 7.59 -9.44 -13.19
C ASN A 25 6.99 -8.87 -11.90
N GLU A 26 5.71 -9.11 -11.67
CA GLU A 26 4.98 -8.63 -10.48
C GLU A 26 5.50 -9.21 -9.16
N ASN A 27 6.32 -10.27 -9.22
CA ASN A 27 6.97 -10.86 -8.04
C ASN A 27 8.33 -10.21 -7.69
N GLU A 28 8.82 -9.28 -8.52
CA GLU A 28 10.14 -8.65 -8.36
C GLU A 28 10.06 -7.17 -7.97
N HIS A 29 8.91 -6.69 -7.50
CA HIS A 29 8.81 -5.35 -6.92
C HIS A 29 9.66 -5.28 -5.64
N ARG A 30 10.82 -4.60 -5.72
CA ARG A 30 11.77 -4.45 -4.60
C ARG A 30 11.49 -3.26 -3.69
N SER A 31 10.35 -2.60 -3.87
CA SER A 31 9.99 -1.37 -3.16
C SER A 31 8.66 -1.57 -2.44
N LYS A 32 8.62 -1.20 -1.16
CA LYS A 32 7.37 -1.07 -0.39
C LYS A 32 6.91 0.38 -0.39
N ILE A 33 5.61 0.60 -0.55
CA ILE A 33 5.00 1.92 -0.38
C ILE A 33 4.52 2.02 1.06
N SER A 34 5.01 3.01 1.80
CA SER A 34 4.59 3.28 3.18
C SER A 34 3.63 4.47 3.22
N ILE A 35 2.47 4.27 3.84
CA ILE A 35 1.46 5.30 4.06
C ILE A 35 1.32 5.52 5.57
N SER A 36 1.67 6.71 6.03
CA SER A 36 1.32 7.19 7.38
C SER A 36 -0.01 7.94 7.30
N THR A 37 -1.03 7.45 7.99
CA THR A 37 -2.37 8.06 7.99
C THR A 37 -2.55 9.06 9.13
N SER A 38 -3.57 9.89 9.00
CA SER A 38 -3.92 10.92 9.99
C SER A 38 -4.89 10.42 11.07
N SER A 39 -5.53 9.28 10.84
CA SER A 39 -6.47 8.65 11.77
C SER A 39 -6.44 7.14 11.65
N LYS A 40 -6.97 6.47 12.67
CA LYS A 40 -7.13 5.01 12.69
C LYS A 40 -8.14 4.56 11.63
N GLU A 41 -9.22 5.31 11.46
CA GLU A 41 -10.29 5.05 10.50
C GLU A 41 -9.78 5.14 9.05
N GLU A 42 -8.90 6.10 8.76
CA GLU A 42 -8.22 6.20 7.47
C GLU A 42 -7.30 4.99 7.22
N ALA A 43 -6.54 4.55 8.24
CA ALA A 43 -5.72 3.35 8.15
C ALA A 43 -6.56 2.12 7.83
N ASP A 44 -7.67 1.93 8.53
CA ASP A 44 -8.62 0.84 8.29
C ASP A 44 -9.19 0.88 6.86
N SER A 45 -9.62 2.06 6.40
CA SER A 45 -10.18 2.22 5.06
C SER A 45 -9.17 1.88 3.96
N ILE A 46 -7.94 2.40 4.07
CA ILE A 46 -6.88 2.16 3.09
C ILE A 46 -6.45 0.69 3.12
N PHE A 47 -6.21 0.12 4.30
CA PHE A 47 -5.78 -1.26 4.44
C PHE A 47 -6.82 -2.21 3.86
N ASN A 48 -8.11 -2.07 4.21
CA ASN A 48 -9.16 -2.95 3.70
C ASN A 48 -9.37 -2.80 2.18
N GLY A 49 -9.26 -1.58 1.65
CA GLY A 49 -9.41 -1.33 0.22
C GLY A 49 -8.27 -1.92 -0.62
N LEU A 50 -7.02 -1.66 -0.23
CA LEU A 50 -5.84 -2.06 -0.99
C LEU A 50 -5.45 -3.53 -0.77
N SER A 51 -5.70 -4.10 0.40
CA SER A 51 -5.42 -5.52 0.68
C SER A 51 -6.45 -6.47 0.07
N ALA A 52 -7.54 -5.95 -0.50
CA ALA A 52 -8.57 -6.75 -1.13
C ALA A 52 -7.99 -7.64 -2.24
N TYR A 53 -8.21 -8.95 -2.11
CA TYR A 53 -7.66 -9.99 -3.00
C TYR A 53 -6.12 -10.11 -3.00
N GLY A 54 -5.45 -9.44 -2.07
CA GLY A 54 -4.02 -9.55 -1.85
C GLY A 54 -3.66 -10.63 -0.83
N GLN A 55 -2.40 -10.61 -0.42
CA GLN A 55 -1.84 -11.44 0.64
C GLN A 55 -1.45 -10.54 1.83
N VAL A 56 -2.19 -10.69 2.94
CA VAL A 56 -1.84 -10.02 4.20
C VAL A 56 -0.60 -10.69 4.79
N GLU A 57 0.48 -9.92 4.95
CA GLU A 57 1.71 -10.35 5.62
C GLU A 57 1.59 -10.12 7.14
N MET A 58 1.06 -8.95 7.52
CA MET A 58 0.80 -8.56 8.89
C MET A 58 -0.56 -7.84 8.97
N PRO A 59 -1.52 -8.36 9.76
CA PRO A 59 -2.80 -7.69 9.93
C PRO A 59 -2.62 -6.33 10.60
N LEU A 60 -3.51 -5.39 10.30
CA LEU A 60 -3.49 -4.04 10.88
C LEU A 60 -3.86 -4.09 12.37
N ILE A 61 -2.86 -4.01 13.24
CA ILE A 61 -3.00 -4.14 14.70
C ILE A 61 -2.19 -3.07 15.45
N ASN A 62 -2.49 -2.89 16.73
CA ASN A 62 -1.62 -2.10 17.61
C ASN A 62 -0.31 -2.87 17.82
N SER A 63 0.79 -2.29 17.36
CA SER A 63 2.12 -2.86 17.44
C SER A 63 2.71 -2.71 18.85
N PRO A 64 3.65 -3.57 19.25
CA PRO A 64 4.34 -3.45 20.53
C PRO A 64 5.16 -2.16 20.70
N TRP A 65 5.48 -1.48 19.59
CA TRP A 65 6.24 -0.23 19.56
C TRP A 65 5.33 1.02 19.48
N GLY A 66 4.04 0.87 19.72
CA GLY A 66 3.13 2.00 19.96
C GLY A 66 2.45 2.58 18.72
N THR A 67 2.48 1.86 17.59
CA THR A 67 1.88 2.30 16.33
C THR A 67 0.78 1.37 15.88
N TYR A 68 -0.27 1.88 15.23
CA TYR A 68 -1.26 1.03 14.58
C TYR A 68 -0.71 0.68 13.18
N PHE A 69 -0.34 -0.58 12.95
CA PHE A 69 0.53 -0.96 11.83
C PHE A 69 0.11 -2.27 11.17
N GLY A 70 0.25 -2.35 9.84
CA GLY A 70 -0.03 -3.52 9.03
C GLY A 70 0.75 -3.54 7.72
N MET A 71 0.88 -4.74 7.15
CA MET A 71 1.60 -4.98 5.89
C MET A 71 0.87 -6.01 5.03
N PHE A 72 0.87 -5.79 3.73
CA PHE A 72 0.30 -6.73 2.77
C PHE A 72 0.92 -6.52 1.40
N ARG A 73 0.79 -7.55 0.56
CA ARG A 73 0.98 -7.46 -0.88
C ARG A 73 -0.39 -7.42 -1.55
N ASP A 74 -0.65 -6.46 -2.41
CA ASP A 74 -1.93 -6.41 -3.14
C ASP A 74 -1.98 -7.44 -4.28
N LYS A 75 -3.14 -7.54 -4.94
CA LYS A 75 -3.35 -8.48 -6.06
C LYS A 75 -2.49 -8.20 -7.31
N TYR A 76 -1.80 -7.06 -7.37
CA TYR A 76 -0.91 -6.67 -8.47
C TYR A 76 0.57 -6.80 -8.07
N GLY A 77 0.84 -7.38 -6.89
CA GLY A 77 2.20 -7.60 -6.40
C GLY A 77 2.86 -6.39 -5.77
N ILE A 78 2.15 -5.28 -5.53
CA ILE A 78 2.71 -4.12 -4.83
C ILE A 78 2.69 -4.39 -3.33
N GLU A 79 3.80 -4.11 -2.66
CA GLU A 79 3.93 -4.27 -1.22
C GLU A 79 3.64 -2.94 -0.50
N TRP A 80 2.79 -3.01 0.51
CA TRP A 80 2.28 -1.86 1.24
C TRP A 80 2.57 -1.97 2.74
N MET A 81 2.87 -0.83 3.34
CA MET A 81 2.97 -0.64 4.78
C MET A 81 2.01 0.48 5.18
N ILE A 82 1.08 0.19 6.09
CA ILE A 82 0.12 1.19 6.59
C ILE A 82 0.43 1.43 8.07
N SER A 83 0.60 2.69 8.46
CA SER A 83 0.86 3.08 9.83
C SER A 83 0.00 4.27 10.27
N PHE A 84 -0.42 4.26 11.53
CA PHE A 84 -1.00 5.41 12.22
C PHE A 84 -0.33 5.56 13.60
N GLU A 85 0.06 6.79 13.92
CA GLU A 85 0.65 7.15 15.21
C GLU A 85 -0.24 8.20 15.88
N SER A 86 -0.70 7.89 17.09
CA SER A 86 -1.43 8.84 17.94
C SER A 86 -0.41 9.71 18.66
N ASN A 87 0.09 10.75 18.01
CA ASN A 87 0.87 11.80 18.68
C ASN A 87 0.08 12.45 19.84
#